data_AF-A0A2T9Z9X4-F1
#
_entry.id   AF-A0A2T9Z9X4-F1
#
_cell.length_a   1.000
_cell.length_b   1.000
_cell.length_c   1.000
_cell.angle_alpha   90.00
_cell.angle_beta   90.00
_cell.angle_gamma   90.00
#
_symmetry.space_group_name_H-M   'P 1'
#
loop_
_entity.id
_entity.type
_entity.pdbx_description
1 polymer ?
#
loop_
_entity_poly.entity_id
_entity_poly.type
_entity_poly.pdbx_seq_one_letter_code
_entity_poly.pdbx_strand_id
1 'polypeptide(L)'
;METIDKNTIHILDRALKDRRKSIISAFVLAILSKAQKDYKCGYLAEPKRCIVDGIADFTLEKLDNQDKILTFQCKITTKEFALGRTQLKANMINGGYPHGILICGEKTEIYKLDISKDDSVPVFEHEYDNNSQLHELIQFIRDL
;
A
#
# COMPACT_ATOMS: atom_id res chain seq x y z
N MET A 1 -16.94 -7.46 14.60
CA MET A 1 -16.17 -7.56 13.34
C MET A 1 -16.88 -6.69 12.32
N GLU A 2 -16.30 -5.55 11.93
CA GLU A 2 -16.87 -4.72 10.86
C GLU A 2 -16.89 -5.51 9.55
N THR A 3 -18.03 -5.55 8.88
CA THR A 3 -18.16 -6.24 7.60
C THR A 3 -17.49 -5.40 6.51
N ILE A 4 -16.60 -6.01 5.72
CA ILE A 4 -16.06 -5.37 4.52
C ILE A 4 -17.24 -5.10 3.57
N ASP A 5 -17.37 -3.86 3.11
CA ASP A 5 -18.52 -3.50 2.27
C ASP A 5 -18.43 -4.14 0.87
N LYS A 6 -19.60 -4.33 0.27
CA LYS A 6 -19.75 -5.04 -1.02
C LYS A 6 -18.95 -4.40 -2.16
N ASN A 7 -18.75 -3.08 -2.15
CA ASN A 7 -17.98 -2.37 -3.17
C ASN A 7 -16.49 -2.68 -3.05
N THR A 8 -15.93 -2.77 -1.83
CA THR A 8 -14.53 -3.18 -1.65
C THR A 8 -14.30 -4.60 -2.19
N ILE A 9 -15.21 -5.53 -1.87
CA ILE A 9 -15.17 -6.90 -2.41
C ILE A 9 -15.31 -6.90 -3.93
N HIS A 10 -16.22 -6.11 -4.48
CA HIS A 10 -16.38 -6.00 -5.93
C HIS A 10 -15.13 -5.44 -6.63
N ILE A 11 -14.43 -4.49 -6.00
CA ILE A 11 -13.17 -3.97 -6.53
C ILE A 11 -12.07 -5.04 -6.47
N LEU A 12 -11.99 -5.82 -5.39
CA LEU A 12 -11.08 -6.97 -5.30
C LEU A 12 -11.36 -8.00 -6.40
N ASP A 13 -12.62 -8.40 -6.59
CA ASP A 13 -13.02 -9.33 -7.66
C ASP A 13 -12.55 -8.84 -9.03
N ARG A 14 -12.66 -7.53 -9.27
CA ARG A 14 -12.16 -6.89 -10.48
C ARG A 14 -10.64 -6.87 -10.52
N ALA A 15 -9.94 -6.61 -9.41
CA ALA A 15 -8.48 -6.64 -9.36
C ALA A 15 -7.91 -8.03 -9.67
N LEU A 16 -8.63 -9.09 -9.28
CA LEU A 16 -8.27 -10.49 -9.57
C LEU A 16 -8.50 -10.86 -11.05
N LYS A 17 -9.56 -10.33 -11.68
CA LYS A 17 -9.97 -10.67 -13.06
C LYS A 17 -9.39 -9.73 -14.10
N ASP A 18 -9.60 -8.44 -13.91
CA ASP A 18 -9.19 -7.37 -14.81
C ASP A 18 -7.78 -6.92 -14.41
N ARG A 19 -6.79 -7.46 -15.12
CA ARG A 19 -5.35 -7.17 -14.98
C ARG A 19 -4.97 -5.75 -15.40
N ARG A 20 -5.58 -4.73 -14.79
CA ARG A 20 -5.35 -3.30 -15.05
C ARG A 20 -4.83 -2.60 -13.81
N LYS A 21 -3.73 -1.86 -13.96
CA LYS A 21 -3.11 -1.12 -12.86
C LYS A 21 -4.06 -0.14 -12.18
N SER A 22 -4.94 0.53 -12.93
CA SER A 22 -5.94 1.45 -12.39
C SER A 22 -6.95 0.79 -11.44
N ILE A 23 -7.20 -0.51 -11.58
CA ILE A 23 -8.09 -1.25 -10.68
C ILE A 23 -7.36 -1.58 -9.38
N ILE A 24 -6.07 -1.94 -9.45
CA ILE A 24 -5.23 -2.10 -8.25
C ILE A 24 -5.15 -0.79 -7.47
N SER A 25 -5.00 0.33 -8.17
CA SER A 25 -5.06 1.67 -7.57
C SER A 25 -6.38 1.93 -6.86
N ALA A 26 -7.51 1.63 -7.50
CA ALA A 26 -8.82 1.77 -6.86
C ALA A 26 -8.98 0.83 -5.65
N PHE A 27 -8.38 -0.36 -5.71
CA PHE A 27 -8.37 -1.31 -4.60
C PHE A 27 -7.61 -0.78 -3.39
N VAL A 28 -6.43 -0.18 -3.60
CA VAL A 28 -5.67 0.49 -2.54
C VAL A 28 -6.49 1.59 -1.87
N LEU A 29 -7.14 2.46 -2.64
CA LEU A 29 -7.99 3.52 -2.08
C LEU A 29 -9.18 2.95 -1.30
N ALA A 30 -9.77 1.85 -1.76
CA ALA A 30 -10.85 1.17 -1.04
C ALA A 30 -10.36 0.59 0.31
N ILE A 31 -9.18 -0.02 0.33
CA ILE A 31 -8.54 -0.51 1.57
C ILE A 31 -8.29 0.66 2.53
N LEU A 32 -7.67 1.75 2.06
CA LEU A 32 -7.37 2.93 2.88
C LEU A 32 -8.63 3.55 3.49
N SER A 33 -9.70 3.71 2.70
CA SER A 33 -10.96 4.24 3.23
C SER A 33 -11.57 3.32 4.30
N LYS A 34 -11.45 2.00 4.16
CA LYS A 34 -11.87 1.03 5.20
C LYS A 34 -11.00 1.02 6.44
N ALA A 35 -9.71 1.28 6.26
CA ALA A 35 -8.78 1.48 7.35
C ALA A 35 -8.95 2.85 8.05
N GLN A 36 -9.90 3.69 7.62
CA GLN A 36 -10.07 5.07 8.09
C GLN A 36 -8.80 5.91 7.88
N LYS A 37 -8.11 5.67 6.77
CA LYS A 37 -6.90 6.39 6.32
C LYS A 37 -7.22 7.24 5.10
N ASP A 38 -8.23 8.09 5.22
CA ASP A 38 -8.61 9.05 4.19
C ASP A 38 -8.64 10.49 4.72
N TYR A 39 -8.95 11.45 3.84
CA TYR A 39 -8.90 12.88 4.15
C TYR A 39 -9.87 13.29 5.25
N LYS A 40 -10.98 12.57 5.43
CA LYS A 40 -11.94 12.86 6.51
C LYS A 40 -11.39 12.45 7.86
N CYS A 41 -10.43 11.53 7.86
CA CYS A 41 -9.74 11.03 9.05
C CYS A 41 -8.36 11.69 9.26
N GLY A 42 -8.05 12.75 8.52
CA GLY A 42 -6.77 13.47 8.67
C GLY A 42 -5.61 12.89 7.87
N TYR A 43 -5.87 12.07 6.85
CA TYR A 43 -4.81 11.49 6.02
C TYR A 43 -4.91 11.92 4.56
N LEU A 44 -3.77 12.17 3.94
CA LEU A 44 -3.66 12.49 2.53
C LEU A 44 -3.06 11.30 1.79
N ALA A 45 -3.89 10.65 0.95
CA ALA A 45 -3.45 9.61 0.03
C ALA A 45 -3.23 10.23 -1.35
N GLU A 46 -1.97 10.30 -1.81
CA GLU A 46 -1.61 10.94 -3.07
C GLU A 46 -0.99 9.95 -4.06
N PRO A 47 -1.41 9.97 -5.33
CA PRO A 47 -0.70 9.25 -6.37
C PRO A 47 0.59 9.99 -6.71
N LYS A 48 1.76 9.40 -6.41
CA LYS A 48 3.04 10.00 -6.81
C LYS A 48 3.26 9.83 -8.30
N ARG A 49 3.07 10.91 -9.07
CA ARG A 49 3.62 11.04 -10.41
C ARG A 49 4.97 11.75 -10.29
N CYS A 50 6.05 11.04 -10.66
CA CYS A 50 7.42 11.52 -10.79
C CYS A 50 8.20 11.73 -9.48
N ILE A 51 8.85 10.67 -9.01
CA ILE A 51 10.19 10.81 -8.40
C ILE A 51 11.15 10.04 -9.31
N VAL A 52 12.21 10.73 -9.69
CA VAL A 52 13.34 10.24 -10.47
C VAL A 52 13.77 8.88 -9.90
N ASP A 53 13.83 7.86 -10.77
CA ASP A 53 14.29 6.48 -10.51
C ASP A 53 13.40 5.51 -9.71
N GLY A 54 12.15 5.84 -9.40
CA GLY A 54 11.22 4.86 -8.80
C GLY A 54 9.78 5.37 -8.71
N ILE A 55 8.84 4.72 -9.42
CA ILE A 55 7.42 5.12 -9.40
C ILE A 55 6.74 4.44 -8.21
N ALA A 56 6.71 5.11 -7.05
CA ALA A 56 5.71 4.82 -6.02
C ALA A 56 4.33 5.14 -6.60
N ASP A 57 3.37 4.24 -6.42
CA ASP A 57 2.04 4.43 -6.99
C ASP A 57 1.15 5.27 -6.09
N PHE A 58 1.30 5.14 -4.76
CA PHE A 58 0.61 5.96 -3.76
C PHE A 58 1.49 6.23 -2.56
N THR A 59 1.29 7.35 -1.90
CA THR A 59 1.83 7.64 -0.57
C THR A 59 0.70 8.07 0.35
N LEU A 60 0.89 7.84 1.65
CA LEU A 60 -0.04 8.23 2.70
C LEU A 60 0.70 9.03 3.75
N GLU A 61 0.21 10.23 4.01
CA GLU A 61 0.78 11.17 4.99
C GLU A 61 -0.33 11.71 5.90
N LYS A 62 0.01 12.15 7.10
CA LYS A 62 -0.95 12.86 7.96
C LYS A 62 -1.07 14.32 7.50
N LEU A 63 -2.29 14.85 7.51
CA LEU A 63 -2.58 16.21 7.05
C LEU A 63 -2.11 17.30 8.00
N ASP A 64 -2.09 17.03 9.30
CA ASP A 64 -1.78 18.02 10.34
C ASP A 64 -0.29 18.35 10.43
N ASN A 65 0.57 17.36 10.27
CA ASN A 65 2.01 17.50 10.44
C ASN A 65 2.85 16.94 9.29
N GLN A 66 2.22 16.42 8.23
CA GLN A 66 2.91 15.82 7.08
C GLN A 66 3.78 14.60 7.45
N ASP A 67 3.47 13.93 8.56
CA ASP A 67 4.13 12.69 8.93
C ASP A 67 3.91 11.64 7.84
N LYS A 68 5.02 11.08 7.35
CA LYS A 68 5.02 10.02 6.35
C LYS A 68 4.70 8.68 7.02
N ILE A 69 3.57 8.09 6.61
CA ILE A 69 3.09 6.84 7.23
C ILE A 69 3.49 5.64 6.39
N LEU A 70 3.07 5.61 5.12
CA LEU A 70 3.30 4.46 4.26
C LEU A 70 3.36 4.83 2.78
N THR A 71 4.02 3.98 2.00
CA THR A 71 4.11 4.08 0.54
C THR A 71 3.67 2.77 -0.12
N PHE A 72 3.00 2.85 -1.27
CA PHE A 72 2.51 1.70 -2.02
C PHE A 72 3.23 1.54 -3.36
N GLN A 73 3.53 0.28 -3.69
CA GLN A 73 3.85 -0.15 -5.03
C GLN A 73 2.77 -1.09 -5.55
N CYS A 74 2.09 -0.71 -6.62
CA CYS A 74 1.01 -1.48 -7.24
C CYS A 74 1.54 -2.26 -8.44
N LYS A 75 1.29 -3.57 -8.46
CA LYS A 75 1.58 -4.46 -9.59
C LYS A 75 0.30 -5.13 -10.07
N ILE A 76 0.29 -5.52 -11.35
CA ILE A 76 -0.86 -6.20 -11.92
C ILE A 76 -0.92 -7.64 -11.40
N THR A 77 0.24 -8.30 -11.33
CA THR A 77 0.35 -9.68 -10.81
C THR A 77 1.58 -9.86 -9.93
N THR A 78 1.61 -10.98 -9.20
CA THR A 78 2.77 -11.42 -8.42
C THR A 78 4.05 -11.64 -9.25
N LYS A 79 3.94 -11.86 -10.56
CA LYS A 79 5.10 -12.01 -11.47
C LYS A 79 6.02 -10.78 -11.48
N GLU A 80 5.46 -9.60 -11.18
CA GLU A 80 6.20 -8.35 -11.17
C GLU A 80 6.73 -7.99 -9.77
N PHE A 81 6.53 -8.85 -8.76
CA PHE A 81 6.91 -8.54 -7.39
C PHE A 81 8.42 -8.45 -7.20
N ALA A 82 9.22 -9.21 -7.96
CA ALA A 82 10.68 -9.07 -7.91
C ALA A 82 11.11 -7.63 -8.22
N LEU A 83 10.60 -7.05 -9.31
CA LEU A 83 10.84 -5.64 -9.66
C LEU A 83 10.15 -4.69 -8.67
N GLY A 84 8.93 -5.02 -8.24
CA GLY A 84 8.15 -4.22 -7.30
C GLY A 84 8.83 -4.05 -5.94
N ARG A 85 9.49 -5.09 -5.43
CA ARG A 85 10.28 -5.03 -4.19
C ARG A 85 11.43 -4.04 -4.31
N THR A 86 12.19 -4.09 -5.40
CA THR A 86 13.29 -3.15 -5.64
C THR A 86 12.79 -1.71 -5.66
N GLN A 87 11.69 -1.45 -6.38
CA GLN A 87 11.10 -0.12 -6.49
C GLN A 87 10.55 0.36 -5.14
N LEU A 88 9.79 -0.49 -4.44
CA LEU A 88 9.24 -0.16 -3.12
C LEU A 88 10.35 0.18 -2.13
N LYS A 89 11.42 -0.62 -2.07
CA LYS A 89 12.54 -0.39 -1.16
C LYS A 89 13.21 0.96 -1.43
N ALA A 90 13.47 1.28 -2.70
CA ALA A 90 14.01 2.59 -3.08
C ALA A 90 13.07 3.74 -2.66
N ASN A 91 11.77 3.58 -2.86
CA ASN A 91 10.76 4.58 -2.48
C ASN A 91 10.66 4.78 -0.96
N MET A 92 10.79 3.70 -0.17
CA MET A 92 10.79 3.79 1.28
C MET A 92 12.02 4.55 1.79
N ILE A 93 13.22 4.20 1.29
CA ILE A 93 14.49 4.84 1.69
C ILE A 93 14.50 6.30 1.26
N ASN A 94 14.34 6.59 -0.04
CA ASN A 94 14.42 7.94 -0.58
C ASN A 94 13.27 8.83 -0.09
N GLY A 95 12.12 8.22 0.14
CA GLY A 95 10.93 8.91 0.63
C GLY A 95 10.91 9.09 2.13
N GLY A 96 11.68 8.33 2.91
CA GLY A 96 11.58 8.32 4.37
C GLY A 96 10.23 7.78 4.87
N TYR A 97 9.68 6.75 4.21
CA TYR A 97 8.44 6.09 4.67
C TYR A 97 8.79 4.89 5.54
N PRO A 98 8.35 4.84 6.81
CA PRO A 98 8.65 3.74 7.72
C PRO A 98 7.95 2.43 7.34
N HIS A 99 6.85 2.50 6.57
CA HIS A 99 6.12 1.33 6.07
C HIS A 99 5.97 1.36 4.55
N GLY A 100 6.06 0.18 3.94
CA GLY A 100 5.90 0.00 2.50
C GLY A 100 5.01 -1.19 2.20
N ILE A 101 4.15 -1.03 1.20
CA ILE A 101 3.19 -2.06 0.80
C ILE A 101 3.35 -2.35 -0.69
N LEU A 102 3.66 -3.61 -1.03
CA LEU A 102 3.67 -4.10 -2.40
C LEU A 102 2.39 -4.91 -2.63
N ILE A 103 1.54 -4.48 -3.55
CA ILE A 103 0.18 -5.03 -3.69
C ILE A 103 -0.19 -5.31 -5.14
N CYS A 104 -0.88 -6.44 -5.35
CA CYS A 104 -1.67 -6.74 -6.55
C CYS A 104 -3.07 -7.25 -6.13
N GLY A 105 -3.87 -7.73 -7.09
CA GLY A 105 -5.18 -8.29 -6.76
C GLY A 105 -5.09 -9.52 -5.85
N GLU A 106 -4.09 -10.38 -6.04
CA GLU A 106 -3.95 -11.67 -5.36
C GLU A 106 -3.32 -11.55 -3.97
N LYS A 107 -2.28 -10.73 -3.84
CA LYS A 107 -1.37 -10.73 -2.69
C LYS A 107 -0.92 -9.33 -2.29
N THR A 108 -0.63 -9.16 -1.01
CA THR A 108 0.03 -7.98 -0.45
C THR A 108 1.25 -8.39 0.37
N GLU A 109 2.39 -7.74 0.17
CA GLU A 109 3.59 -7.86 1.01
C GLU A 109 3.81 -6.55 1.78
N ILE A 110 4.15 -6.66 3.06
CA ILE A 110 4.43 -5.55 3.98
C ILE A 110 5.93 -5.48 4.27
N TYR A 111 6.45 -4.25 4.28
CA TYR A 111 7.82 -3.93 4.59
C TYR A 111 7.91 -2.82 5.63
N LYS A 112 8.95 -2.90 6.47
CA LYS A 112 9.25 -1.91 7.51
C LYS A 112 10.67 -1.38 7.36
N LEU A 113 10.83 -0.08 7.57
CA LEU A 113 12.10 0.64 7.59
C LEU A 113 12.26 1.38 8.93
N ASP A 114 13.40 1.21 9.56
CA ASP A 114 13.75 1.93 10.80
C ASP A 114 14.37 3.30 10.46
N ILE A 115 13.51 4.29 10.26
CA ILE A 115 13.92 5.65 9.88
C ILE A 115 14.78 6.37 10.93
N SER A 116 14.97 5.79 12.12
CA SER A 116 15.87 6.34 13.15
C SER A 116 17.35 6.00 12.91
N LYS A 117 17.65 5.11 11.95
CA LYS A 117 19.00 4.66 11.60
C LYS A 117 19.27 4.94 10.12
N ASP A 118 20.28 5.75 9.86
CA ASP A 118 20.64 6.23 8.51
C ASP A 118 20.94 5.09 7.52
N ASP A 119 21.56 3.99 7.99
CA ASP A 119 21.93 2.83 7.16
C ASP A 119 20.88 1.69 7.20
N SER A 120 19.67 1.96 7.69
CA SER A 120 18.62 0.94 7.73
C SER A 120 18.14 0.56 6.34
N VAL A 121 17.80 -0.73 6.17
CA VAL A 121 17.22 -1.26 4.93
C VAL A 121 15.81 -1.76 5.19
N PRO A 122 14.87 -1.63 4.23
CA PRO A 122 13.53 -2.16 4.43
C PRO A 122 13.54 -3.68 4.51
N VAL A 123 12.91 -4.20 5.56
CA VAL A 123 12.80 -5.64 5.87
C VAL A 123 11.37 -6.09 5.60
N PHE A 124 11.22 -7.28 5.02
CA PHE A 124 9.92 -7.93 4.87
C PHE A 124 9.35 -8.28 6.25
N GLU A 125 8.11 -7.91 6.50
CA GLU A 125 7.44 -8.11 7.78
C GLU A 125 6.35 -9.19 7.69
N HIS A 126 5.48 -9.08 6.69
CA HIS A 126 4.32 -9.96 6.56
C HIS A 126 3.80 -10.04 5.12
N GLU A 127 3.01 -11.08 4.83
CA GLU A 127 2.23 -11.16 3.59
C GLU A 127 0.78 -11.54 3.86
N TYR A 128 -0.13 -11.05 3.02
CA TYR A 128 -1.55 -11.35 3.05
C TYR A 128 -1.99 -11.90 1.69
N ASP A 129 -2.79 -12.97 1.72
CA ASP A 129 -3.64 -13.38 0.60
C ASP A 129 -4.88 -12.48 0.58
N ASN A 130 -5.03 -11.65 -0.45
CA ASN A 130 -6.09 -10.64 -0.47
C ASN A 130 -7.49 -11.23 -0.64
N ASN A 131 -7.61 -12.49 -1.10
CA ASN A 131 -8.89 -13.15 -1.27
C ASN A 131 -9.46 -13.65 0.07
N SER A 132 -8.58 -14.14 0.95
CA SER A 132 -8.96 -14.74 2.22
C SER A 132 -8.67 -13.88 3.45
N GLN A 133 -7.71 -12.95 3.36
CA GLN A 133 -7.18 -12.20 4.50
C GLN A 133 -7.30 -10.67 4.34
N LEU A 134 -8.27 -10.21 3.54
CA LEU A 134 -8.45 -8.76 3.31
C LEU A 134 -8.79 -8.00 4.60
N HIS A 135 -9.51 -8.64 5.52
CA HIS A 135 -9.91 -7.99 6.77
C HIS A 135 -8.70 -7.71 7.65
N GLU A 136 -7.80 -8.68 7.75
CA GLU A 136 -6.55 -8.61 8.49
C GLU A 136 -5.62 -7.55 7.90
N LEU A 137 -5.54 -7.45 6.56
CA LEU A 137 -4.80 -6.39 5.88
C LEU A 137 -5.38 -5.00 6.21
N ILE A 138 -6.71 -4.83 6.15
CA ILE A 138 -7.36 -3.55 6.48
C ILE A 138 -7.11 -3.19 7.95
N GLN A 139 -7.19 -4.16 8.85
CA GLN A 139 -6.95 -3.95 10.28
C GLN A 139 -5.49 -3.58 10.54
N PHE A 140 -4.52 -4.24 9.89
CA PHE A 140 -3.11 -3.87 9.97
C PHE A 140 -2.90 -2.40 9.56
N ILE A 141 -3.43 -1.98 8.42
CA ILE A 141 -3.27 -0.60 7.93
C ILE A 141 -3.95 0.42 8.86
N ARG A 142 -5.06 0.04 9.50
CA ARG A 142 -5.77 0.89 10.47
C ARG A 142 -4.91 1.18 11.70
N ASP A 143 -4.14 0.19 12.15
CA ASP A 143 -3.34 0.23 13.38
C ASP A 143 -1.96 0.90 13.21
N LEU A 144 -1.56 1.23 11.97
CA LEU A 144 -0.38 2.05 11.66
C LEU A 144 -0.59 3.52 12.06
#